data_AF-T1CZ35-F1
#
_entry.id   AF-T1CZ35-F1
#
_cell.length_a   1.000
_cell.length_b   1.000
_cell.length_c   1.000
_cell.angle_alpha   90.00
_cell.angle_beta   90.00
_cell.angle_gamma   90.00
#
_symmetry.space_group_name_H-M   'P 1'
#
loop_
_entity.id
_entity.type
_entity.pdbx_description
1 polymer ?
#
loop_
_entity_poly.entity_id
_entity_poly.type
_entity_poly.pdbx_seq_one_letter_code
_entity_poly.pdbx_strand_id
1 'polypeptide(L)'
;MDDLDLQSRKIAALPIIDQYLRRLGVQDMLSGRMDGGGIVSHTDCMMILLKNIILEREPLYGIAKWVTRFESSLLGLSPDQLVHVNDDRIGRTLD
;
A
#
# COMPACT_ATOMS: atom_id res chain seq x y z
N MET A 1 16.79 -29.39 -10.86
CA MET A 1 16.22 -29.33 -9.50
C MET A 1 15.66 -27.94 -9.41
N ASP A 2 14.34 -27.79 -9.40
CA ASP A 2 13.73 -26.47 -9.28
C ASP A 2 14.12 -25.89 -7.92
N ASP A 3 14.76 -24.73 -7.94
CA ASP A 3 15.21 -24.01 -6.76
C ASP A 3 13.98 -23.28 -6.19
N LEU A 4 13.42 -23.82 -5.10
CA LEU A 4 12.27 -23.21 -4.43
C LEU A 4 12.79 -22.23 -3.37
N ASP A 5 12.39 -20.97 -3.49
CA ASP A 5 12.73 -19.92 -2.53
C ASP A 5 11.57 -19.64 -1.56
N LEU A 6 11.89 -19.49 -0.26
CA LEU A 6 10.91 -19.23 0.79
C LEU A 6 10.61 -17.74 0.88
N GLN A 7 9.39 -17.35 0.52
CA GLN A 7 8.93 -15.97 0.64
C GLN A 7 8.09 -15.78 1.92
N SER A 8 8.64 -15.07 2.90
CA SER A 8 7.92 -14.72 4.14
C SER A 8 7.28 -13.33 4.03
N ARG A 9 5.97 -13.24 4.24
CA ARG A 9 5.19 -11.98 4.25
C ARG A 9 4.44 -11.80 5.56
N LYS A 10 4.23 -10.55 5.96
CA LYS A 10 3.43 -10.17 7.13
C LYS A 10 1.98 -9.89 6.74
N ILE A 11 1.06 -10.33 7.60
CA ILE A 11 -0.35 -9.96 7.56
C ILE A 11 -0.59 -8.76 8.51
N ALA A 12 -0.05 -8.84 9.73
CA ALA A 12 -0.21 -7.84 10.79
C ALA A 12 -1.69 -7.46 11.02
N ALA A 13 -1.98 -6.21 11.39
CA ALA A 13 -3.34 -5.71 11.59
C ALA A 13 -4.03 -5.27 10.28
N LEU A 14 -3.40 -5.45 9.12
CA LEU A 14 -3.95 -4.98 7.84
C LEU A 14 -5.37 -5.49 7.55
N PRO A 15 -5.74 -6.76 7.80
CA PRO A 15 -7.12 -7.21 7.56
C PRO A 15 -8.16 -6.46 8.40
N ILE A 16 -7.82 -6.12 9.65
CA ILE A 16 -8.69 -5.36 10.54
C ILE A 16 -8.80 -3.91 10.04
N ILE A 17 -7.67 -3.30 9.70
CA ILE A 17 -7.62 -1.95 9.14
C ILE A 17 -8.45 -1.87 7.87
N ASP A 18 -8.27 -2.81 6.94
CA ASP A 18 -9.01 -2.88 5.67
C ASP A 18 -10.52 -2.99 5.88
N GLN A 19 -10.97 -3.75 6.87
CA GLN A 19 -12.38 -3.83 7.23
C GLN A 19 -12.94 -2.46 7.62
N TYR A 20 -12.21 -1.68 8.43
CA TYR A 20 -12.65 -0.34 8.82
C TYR A 20 -12.54 0.68 7.69
N LEU A 21 -11.46 0.68 6.92
CA LEU A 21 -11.29 1.57 5.77
C LEU A 21 -12.39 1.36 4.72
N ARG A 22 -12.78 0.09 4.49
CA ARG A 22 -13.91 -0.27 3.62
C ARG A 22 -15.24 0.21 4.20
N ARG A 23 -15.49 -0.03 5.49
CA ARG A 23 -16.74 0.40 6.16
C ARG A 23 -16.90 1.92 6.15
N LEU A 24 -15.79 2.66 6.24
CA LEU A 24 -15.76 4.12 6.16
C LEU A 24 -15.79 4.66 4.74
N GLY A 25 -15.69 3.80 3.71
CA GLY A 25 -15.69 4.21 2.31
C GLY A 25 -14.48 5.06 1.92
N VAL A 26 -13.34 4.90 2.61
CA VAL A 26 -12.18 5.80 2.44
C VAL A 26 -11.61 5.71 1.04
N GLN A 27 -11.42 4.49 0.53
CA GLN A 27 -10.87 4.28 -0.81
C GLN A 27 -11.79 4.88 -1.89
N ASP A 28 -13.10 4.66 -1.78
CA ASP A 28 -14.09 5.20 -2.74
C ASP A 28 -14.11 6.73 -2.71
N MET A 29 -14.06 7.32 -1.52
CA MET A 29 -14.01 8.78 -1.32
C MET A 29 -12.77 9.39 -1.96
N LEU A 30 -11.64 8.71 -1.82
CA LEU A 30 -10.35 9.09 -2.38
C LEU A 30 -10.32 8.95 -3.90
N SER A 31 -10.75 7.80 -4.43
CA SER A 31 -10.79 7.57 -5.89
C SER A 31 -11.75 8.49 -6.62
N GLY A 32 -12.81 8.98 -5.95
CA GLY A 32 -13.72 9.96 -6.54
C GLY A 32 -13.15 11.39 -6.60
N ARG A 33 -11.99 11.66 -6.01
CA ARG A 33 -11.39 13.00 -5.90
C ARG A 33 -9.98 13.11 -6.46
N MET A 34 -9.28 11.99 -6.60
CA MET A 34 -7.93 11.95 -7.14
C MET A 34 -7.96 11.42 -8.57
N ASP A 35 -7.31 12.14 -9.47
CA ASP A 35 -7.16 11.68 -10.85
C ASP A 35 -6.31 10.40 -10.89
N GLY A 36 -6.73 9.44 -11.71
CA GLY A 36 -6.04 8.16 -11.87
C GLY A 36 -4.83 8.30 -12.78
N GLY A 37 -3.63 8.00 -12.27
CA GLY A 37 -2.42 8.04 -13.09
C GLY A 37 -1.37 7.00 -12.70
N GLY A 38 -0.88 6.27 -13.71
CA GLY A 38 0.26 5.37 -13.61
C GLY A 38 -0.06 3.94 -13.14
N ILE A 39 0.98 3.11 -13.06
CA ILE A 39 0.87 1.68 -12.71
C ILE A 39 0.34 1.51 -11.27
N VAL A 40 0.74 2.40 -10.37
CA VAL A 40 0.20 2.53 -9.02
C VAL A 40 -0.50 3.87 -8.95
N SER A 41 -1.81 3.85 -8.68
CA SER A 41 -2.63 5.06 -8.67
C SER A 41 -2.35 5.94 -7.45
N HIS A 42 -2.69 7.23 -7.53
CA HIS A 42 -2.65 8.13 -6.38
C HIS A 42 -3.54 7.62 -5.22
N THR A 43 -4.67 6.99 -5.54
CA THR A 43 -5.51 6.32 -4.53
C THR A 43 -4.75 5.22 -3.81
N ASP A 44 -4.08 4.33 -4.55
CA ASP A 44 -3.33 3.24 -3.94
C ASP A 44 -2.16 3.77 -3.10
N CYS A 45 -1.44 4.79 -3.60
CA CYS A 45 -0.38 5.47 -2.85
C CYS A 45 -0.89 6.07 -1.53
N MET A 46 -2.05 6.75 -1.55
CA MET A 46 -2.65 7.31 -0.35
C MET A 46 -3.11 6.23 0.63
N MET A 47 -3.69 5.13 0.12
CA MET A 47 -4.11 4.00 0.94
C MET A 47 -2.91 3.29 1.60
N ILE A 48 -1.80 3.13 0.89
CA ILE A 48 -0.52 2.64 1.42
C ILE A 48 -0.03 3.54 2.55
N LEU A 49 -0.04 4.85 2.33
CA LEU A 49 0.40 5.83 3.33
C LEU A 49 -0.46 5.78 4.59
N LEU A 50 -1.79 5.72 4.43
CA LEU A 50 -2.72 5.62 5.54
C LEU A 50 -2.50 4.33 6.35
N LYS A 51 -2.33 3.19 5.68
CA LYS A 51 -2.00 1.91 6.32
C LYS A 51 -0.66 1.98 7.06
N ASN A 52 0.34 2.65 6.49
CA ASN A 52 1.63 2.88 7.13
C ASN A 52 1.50 3.74 8.41
N ILE A 53 0.76 4.85 8.34
CA ILE A 53 0.49 5.75 9.48
C ILE A 53 -0.24 5.02 10.62
N ILE A 54 -1.22 4.18 10.30
CA ILE A 54 -1.99 3.45 11.32
C ILE A 54 -1.13 2.35 11.98
N LEU A 55 -0.25 1.71 11.22
CA LEU A 55 0.45 0.50 11.67
C LEU A 55 1.82 0.75 12.31
N GLU A 56 2.56 1.75 11.83
CA GLU A 56 3.95 1.99 12.26
C GLU A 56 4.03 3.09 13.34
N ARG A 57 5.00 2.94 14.25
CA ARG A 57 5.27 3.95 15.29
C ARG A 57 5.92 5.22 14.72
N GLU A 58 6.74 5.06 13.67
CA GLU A 58 7.45 6.11 12.96
C GLU A 58 7.12 6.02 11.46
N PRO A 59 5.97 6.55 11.03
CA PRO A 59 5.51 6.40 9.65
C PRO A 59 6.26 7.32 8.67
N LEU A 60 5.90 7.22 7.37
CA LEU A 60 6.36 8.05 6.25
C LEU A 60 7.78 7.79 5.72
N TYR A 61 8.60 6.99 6.41
CA TYR A 61 9.97 6.69 5.97
C TYR A 61 10.11 5.32 5.33
N GLY A 62 10.80 5.28 4.19
CA GLY A 62 11.14 4.03 3.48
C GLY A 62 9.90 3.21 3.10
N ILE A 63 8.86 3.87 2.57
CA ILE A 63 7.59 3.24 2.19
C ILE A 63 7.82 2.14 1.17
N ALA A 64 8.72 2.38 0.19
CA ALA A 64 9.12 1.37 -0.79
C ALA A 64 9.61 0.06 -0.12
N LYS A 65 10.43 0.18 0.92
CA LYS A 65 10.91 -0.98 1.69
C LYS A 65 9.81 -1.55 2.59
N TRP A 66 8.98 -0.69 3.18
CA TRP A 66 7.90 -1.06 4.08
C TRP A 66 6.88 -1.98 3.39
N VAL A 67 6.44 -1.65 2.17
CA VAL A 67 5.42 -2.43 1.45
C VAL A 67 5.88 -3.87 1.13
N THR A 68 7.17 -4.09 0.90
CA THR A 68 7.71 -5.44 0.59
C THR A 68 7.62 -6.42 1.75
N ARG A 69 7.37 -5.93 2.98
CA ARG A 69 7.23 -6.76 4.18
C ARG A 69 5.86 -7.44 4.24
N PHE A 70 4.87 -6.96 3.50
CA PHE A 70 3.48 -7.41 3.57
C PHE A 70 3.07 -8.17 2.33
N GLU A 71 2.02 -8.96 2.47
CA GLU A 71 1.34 -9.55 1.32
C GLU A 71 0.70 -8.42 0.48
N SER A 72 0.91 -8.41 -0.84
CA SER A 72 0.56 -7.27 -1.69
C SER A 72 -0.94 -7.05 -1.80
N SER A 73 -1.75 -8.11 -1.78
CA SER A 73 -3.21 -8.00 -1.83
C SER A 73 -3.78 -7.28 -0.61
N LEU A 74 -3.15 -7.42 0.57
CA LEU A 74 -3.48 -6.64 1.77
C LEU A 74 -3.11 -5.16 1.67
N LEU A 75 -2.27 -4.78 0.70
CA LEU A 75 -1.99 -3.38 0.37
C LEU A 75 -2.90 -2.85 -0.74
N GLY A 76 -3.76 -3.71 -1.32
CA GLY A 76 -4.59 -3.37 -2.47
C GLY A 76 -3.81 -3.39 -3.80
N LEU A 77 -2.65 -4.03 -3.84
CA LEU A 77 -1.77 -4.07 -5.01
C LEU A 77 -1.63 -5.49 -5.57
N SER A 78 -1.49 -5.59 -6.89
CA SER A 78 -0.89 -6.77 -7.51
C SER A 78 0.62 -6.83 -7.25
N PRO A 79 1.25 -8.02 -7.39
CA PRO A 79 2.71 -8.15 -7.29
C PRO A 79 3.47 -7.23 -8.26
N ASP A 80 2.96 -7.07 -9.49
CA ASP A 80 3.56 -6.18 -10.50
C ASP A 80 3.44 -4.71 -10.11
N GLN A 81 2.35 -4.32 -9.45
CA GLN A 81 2.22 -2.95 -8.94
C GLN A 81 3.15 -2.69 -7.75
N LEU A 82 3.36 -3.68 -6.90
CA LEU A 82 4.21 -3.57 -5.70
C LEU A 82 5.63 -3.12 -6.07
N VAL A 83 6.20 -3.62 -7.18
CA VAL A 83 7.56 -3.25 -7.63
C VAL A 83 7.66 -1.80 -8.11
N HIS A 84 6.54 -1.14 -8.39
CA HIS A 84 6.47 0.25 -8.82
C HIS A 84 6.19 1.24 -7.69
N VAL A 85 6.01 0.76 -6.46
CA VAL A 85 5.92 1.60 -5.27
C VAL A 85 7.31 2.15 -4.93
N ASN A 86 7.45 3.47 -4.92
CA ASN A 86 8.65 4.15 -4.49
C ASN A 86 8.30 5.46 -3.75
N ASP A 87 9.24 5.95 -2.95
CA ASP A 87 9.00 7.10 -2.07
C ASP A 87 8.73 8.41 -2.85
N ASP A 88 9.31 8.57 -4.05
CA ASP A 88 9.04 9.72 -4.94
C ASP A 88 7.59 9.73 -5.42
N ARG A 89 7.04 8.57 -5.81
CA ARG A 89 5.62 8.43 -6.18
C ARG A 89 4.69 8.72 -5.01
N ILE A 90 5.03 8.23 -3.82
CA ILE A 90 4.28 8.54 -2.59
C ILE A 90 4.32 10.05 -2.33
N GLY A 91 5.49 10.68 -2.44
CA GLY A 91 5.67 12.13 -2.30
C GLY A 91 4.84 12.94 -3.29
N ARG A 92 4.87 12.60 -4.59
CA ARG A 92 4.05 13.26 -5.63
C ARG A 92 2.55 13.11 -5.42
N THR A 93 2.11 12.11 -4.66
CA THR A 93 0.69 11.94 -4.32
C THR A 93 0.23 12.95 -3.27
N LEU A 94 1.16 13.58 -2.56
CA LEU A 94 0.91 14.57 -1.51
C LEU A 94 1.10 16.03 -1.97
N ASP A 95 1.61 16.23 -3.18
CA ASP A 95 1.78 17.53 -3.85
C ASP A 95 0.50 17.90 -4.60
#